data_AF-T0UVB5-F1
#
_entry.id   AF-T0UVB5-F1
#
_cell.length_a   1.000
_cell.length_b   1.000
_cell.length_c   1.000
_cell.angle_alpha   90.00
_cell.angle_beta   90.00
_cell.angle_gamma   90.00
#
_symmetry.space_group_name_H-M   'P 1'
#
loop_
_entity.id
_entity.type
_entity.pdbx_description
1 polymer ?
#
loop_
_entity_poly.entity_id
_entity_poly.type
_entity_poly.pdbx_seq_one_letter_code
_entity_poly.pdbx_strand_id
1 'polypeptide(L)' 'MAYRKLGRTSSQRKAMLRDLTTDLLINESIVTTEARAKEIRKTVEK' A
#
# COMPACT_ATOMS: atom_id res chain seq x y z
N MET A 1 -4.74 -14.32 6.09
CA MET A 1 -3.88 -13.21 5.64
C MET A 1 -3.97 -12.08 6.67
N ALA A 2 -2.94 -11.92 7.51
CA ALA A 2 -2.87 -10.80 8.43
C ALA A 2 -2.48 -9.53 7.65
N TYR A 3 -3.24 -8.45 7.83
CA TYR A 3 -2.95 -7.12 7.29
C TYR A 3 -2.38 -6.24 8.40
N ARG A 4 -1.50 -5.30 8.06
CA ARG A 4 -0.94 -4.36 9.04
C ARG A 4 -1.94 -3.22 9.28
N LYS A 5 -2.11 -2.80 10.54
CA LYS A 5 -3.05 -1.70 10.88
C LYS A 5 -2.56 -0.34 10.40
N LEU A 6 -1.25 -0.13 10.27
CA LEU A 6 -0.61 1.10 9.77
C LEU A 6 -1.08 2.40 10.47
N GLY A 7 -1.63 2.28 11.68
CA GLY A 7 -2.18 3.39 12.48
C GLY A 7 -3.38 4.10 11.86
N ARG A 8 -4.10 3.49 10.90
CA ARG A 8 -5.21 4.13 10.17
C ARG A 8 -6.52 3.36 10.30
N THR A 9 -7.63 4.07 10.20
CA THR A 9 -8.96 3.46 10.06
C THR A 9 -9.05 2.65 8.77
N SER A 10 -10.00 1.72 8.69
CA SER A 10 -10.16 0.83 7.55
C SER A 10 -10.36 1.58 6.22
N SER A 11 -11.14 2.67 6.23
CA SER A 11 -11.39 3.51 5.06
C SER A 11 -10.13 4.23 4.59
N GLN A 12 -9.44 4.92 5.50
CA GLN A 12 -8.21 5.66 5.22
C GLN A 12 -7.09 4.72 4.72
N ARG A 13 -6.96 3.53 5.32
CA ARG A 13 -5.96 2.56 4.89
C ARG A 13 -6.25 2.06 3.47
N LYS A 14 -7.52 1.79 3.15
CA LYS A 14 -7.91 1.33 1.81
C LYS A 14 -7.65 2.40 0.74
N ALA A 15 -7.94 3.66 1.03
CA ALA A 15 -7.62 4.78 0.15
C ALA A 15 -6.11 4.89 -0.08
N MET A 16 -5.33 4.98 1.01
CA MET A 16 -3.86 5.07 0.94
C MET A 16 -3.21 3.93 0.16
N LEU A 17 -3.67 2.68 0.35
CA LEU A 17 -3.12 1.54 -0.39
C LEU A 17 -3.46 1.61 -1.88
N ARG A 18 -4.64 2.12 -2.26
CA ARG A 18 -4.99 2.34 -3.66
C ARG A 18 -4.12 3.41 -4.29
N ASP A 19 -3.97 4.55 -3.61
CA ASP A 19 -3.17 5.66 -4.11
C ASP A 19 -1.72 5.22 -4.33
N LEU A 20 -1.11 4.54 -3.35
CA LEU A 20 0.26 4.05 -3.47
C LEU A 20 0.43 2.95 -4.52
N THR A 21 -0.60 2.13 -4.76
CA THR A 21 -0.60 1.18 -5.88
C THR A 21 -0.65 1.91 -7.22
N THR A 22 -1.50 2.93 -7.37
CA THR A 22 -1.57 3.75 -8.58
C THR A 22 -0.25 4.46 -8.85
N ASP A 23 0.35 5.08 -7.83
CA ASP A 23 1.64 5.75 -7.95
C ASP A 23 2.75 4.80 -8.37
N LEU A 24 2.74 3.56 -7.86
CA LEU A 24 3.70 2.52 -8.25
C LEU A 24 3.52 2.07 -9.70
N LEU A 25 2.28 1.96 -10.18
CA LEU A 25 2.00 1.61 -11.58
C LEU A 25 2.40 2.71 -12.55
N ILE A 26 2.29 3.99 -12.15
CA ILE A 26 2.64 5.13 -13.00
C ILE A 26 4.15 5.36 -13.05
N ASN A 27 4.82 5.31 -11.90
CA ASN A 27 6.23 5.68 -11.77
C ASN A 27 7.20 4.49 -11.81
N GLU A 28 6.68 3.26 -11.93
CA GLU A 28 7.40 1.97 -11.89
C GLU A 28 8.16 1.67 -10.57
N SER A 29 8.43 2.69 -9.75
CA SER A 29 9.07 2.59 -8.45
C SER A 29 8.63 3.75 -7.55
N ILE A 30 8.51 3.50 -6.24
CA ILE A 30 8.18 4.54 -5.24
C ILE A 30 9.00 4.34 -3.97
N VAL A 31 9.29 5.44 -3.27
CA VAL A 31 9.93 5.41 -1.95
C VAL A 31 8.85 5.53 -0.87
N THR A 32 8.77 4.54 0.02
CA THR A 32 7.81 4.52 1.13
C THR A 32 8.37 3.76 2.33
N THR A 33 7.65 3.74 3.45
CA THR A 33 8.10 2.98 4.62
C THR A 33 8.04 1.48 4.36
N GLU A 34 8.96 0.72 4.94
CA GLU A 34 9.03 -0.74 4.78
C GLU A 34 7.67 -1.42 5.06
N ALA A 35 6.96 -0.97 6.08
CA ALA A 35 5.66 -1.50 6.43
C ALA A 35 4.57 -1.23 5.37
N ARG A 36 4.61 -0.09 4.67
CA ARG A 36 3.69 0.21 3.57
C ARG A 36 4.08 -0.56 2.31
N ALA A 37 5.37 -0.63 1.99
CA ALA A 37 5.89 -1.39 0.84
C ALA A 37 5.48 -2.87 0.92
N LYS A 38 5.63 -3.51 2.08
CA LYS A 38 5.21 -4.90 2.29
C LYS A 38 3.70 -5.12 2.13
N GLU A 39 2.88 -4.12 2.38
CA GLU A 39 1.42 -4.23 2.21
C GLU A 39 1.00 -3.95 0.77
N ILE A 40 1.62 -2.97 0.09
CA ILE A 40 1.37 -2.67 -1.34
C ILE A 40 1.80 -3.84 -2.23
N ARG A 41 2.91 -4.51 -1.91
CA ARG A 41 3.38 -5.67 -2.67
C ARG A 41 2.32 -6.77 -2.76
N LYS A 42 1.64 -7.04 -1.64
CA LYS A 42 0.54 -8.01 -1.56
C LYS A 42 -0.70 -7.60 -2.35
N THR A 43 -0.89 -6.30 -2.61
CA THR A 43 -2.04 -5.81 -3.39
C THR A 43 -1.76 -5.74 -4.89
N VAL A 44 -0.49 -5.59 -5.28
CA VAL A 44 -0.06 -5.56 -6.69
C VAL A 44 0.12 -6.96 -7.28
N GLU A 45 0.68 -7.90 -6.52
CA GLU A 45 0.93 -9.28 -6.96
C GLU A 45 -0.32 -10.19 -6.86
N LYS A 46 -1.50 -9.60 -6.68
CA LYS A 46 -2.76 -10.31 -6.45
C LYS A 46 -3.60 -10.37 -7.71
#